data_AF-C1JCF6-F1
#
_entry.id   AF-C1JCF6-F1
#
_cell.length_a   1.000
_cell.length_b   1.000
_cell.length_c   1.000
_cell.angle_alpha   90.00
_cell.angle_beta   90.00
_cell.angle_gamma   90.00
#
_symmetry.space_group_name_H-M   'P 1'
#
loop_
_entity.id
_entity.type
_entity.pdbx_description
1 polymer ?
#
loop_
_entity_poly.entity_id
_entity_poly.type
_entity_poly.pdbx_seq_one_letter_code
_entity_poly.pdbx_strand_id
1 'polypeptide(L)' 'FLDCVQQFKEEVEKGDTGFCLPYRMDVDKGKIEDTGGSGGSYSIKTQFNSEEQWTKALKFMLTNLKWGLAWVSSQFYNR' A
#
# COMPACT_ATOMS: atom_id res chain seq x y z
N PHE A 1 7.71 -6.27 -6.95
CA PHE A 1 6.47 -6.56 -6.19
C PHE A 1 5.80 -5.26 -5.75
N LEU A 2 6.50 -4.33 -5.11
CA LEU A 2 5.94 -3.01 -4.76
C LEU A 2 5.40 -2.28 -6.00
N ASP A 3 6.08 -2.38 -7.15
CA ASP A 3 5.59 -1.88 -8.44
C ASP A 3 4.21 -2.45 -8.81
N CYS A 4 3.98 -3.74 -8.58
CA CYS A 4 2.70 -4.38 -8.87
C CYS A 4 1.59 -3.86 -7.96
N VAL A 5 1.89 -3.62 -6.68
CA VAL A 5 0.93 -3.04 -5.72
C VAL A 5 0.62 -1.59 -6.08
N GLN A 6 1.61 -0.84 -6.58
CA GLN A 6 1.40 0.51 -7.09
C GLN A 6 0.55 0.53 -8.37
N GLN A 7 0.82 -0.36 -9.33
CA GLN A 7 -0.04 -0.49 -10.52
C GLN A 7 -1.47 -0.87 -10.14
N PHE A 8 -1.63 -1.79 -9.19
CA PHE A 8 -2.94 -2.15 -8.65
C PHE A 8 -3.64 -0.93 -8.03
N LYS A 9 -2.92 -0.13 -7.22
CA LYS A 9 -3.43 1.14 -6.67
C LYS A 9 -3.96 2.06 -7.77
N GLU A 10 -3.16 2.28 -8.81
CA GLU A 10 -3.54 3.17 -9.91
C GLU A 10 -4.80 2.69 -10.64
N GLU A 11 -4.97 1.39 -10.83
CA GLU A 11 -6.18 0.83 -11.44
C GLU A 11 -7.42 0.95 -10.55
N VAL A 12 -7.31 0.72 -9.24
CA VAL A 12 -8.46 0.90 -8.33
C VAL A 12 -8.86 2.37 -8.17
N GLU A 13 -7.90 3.30 -8.15
CA GLU A 13 -8.17 4.75 -8.06
C GLU A 13 -8.72 5.33 -9.37
N LYS A 14 -8.40 4.72 -10.53
CA LYS A 14 -9.04 5.10 -11.82
C LYS A 14 -10.54 4.81 -11.84
N GLY A 15 -10.99 3.76 -11.15
CA GLY A 15 -12.39 3.34 -11.13
C GLY A 15 -13.27 4.16 -10.19
N ASP A 16 -12.70 4.77 -9.15
CA ASP A 16 -13.42 5.53 -8.13
C ASP A 16 -12.52 6.60 -7.50
N THR A 17 -12.80 7.87 -7.82
CA THR A 17 -11.99 9.02 -7.34
C THR A 17 -12.09 9.25 -5.83
N GLY A 18 -13.01 8.58 -5.13
CA GLY A 18 -13.17 8.68 -3.68
C GLY A 18 -12.37 7.65 -2.89
N PHE A 19 -11.89 6.58 -3.53
CA PHE A 19 -11.11 5.53 -2.87
C PHE A 19 -9.62 5.84 -2.99
N CYS A 20 -8.91 5.78 -1.86
CA CYS A 20 -7.46 5.92 -1.82
C CYS A 20 -6.91 4.92 -0.80
N LEU A 21 -5.79 4.27 -1.13
CA LEU A 21 -5.12 3.39 -0.20
C LEU A 21 -4.53 4.20 0.97
N PRO A 22 -4.63 3.69 2.22
CA PRO A 22 -4.25 4.45 3.41
C PRO A 22 -2.76 4.76 3.51
N TYR A 23 -1.90 3.93 2.91
CA TYR A 23 -0.45 4.11 2.92
C TYR A 23 0.08 4.43 1.53
N ARG A 24 0.87 5.48 1.41
CA ARG A 24 1.51 5.88 0.15
C ARG A 24 2.73 5.01 -0.11
N MET A 25 3.00 4.66 -1.37
CA MET A 25 4.16 3.86 -1.77
C MET A 25 5.09 4.71 -2.63
N ASP A 26 6.36 4.75 -2.25
CA ASP A 26 7.46 5.30 -3.05
C ASP A 26 8.20 4.12 -3.68
N VAL A 27 7.82 3.81 -4.92
CA VAL A 27 8.30 2.62 -5.62
C VAL A 27 9.77 2.72 -5.96
N ASP A 28 10.23 3.89 -6.41
CA ASP A 28 11.62 4.16 -6.77
C ASP A 28 12.57 3.91 -5.58
N LYS A 29 12.16 4.33 -4.39
CA LYS A 29 12.95 4.12 -3.17
C LYS A 29 12.66 2.77 -2.50
N GLY A 30 11.62 2.06 -2.92
CA GLY A 30 11.15 0.83 -2.28
C GLY A 30 10.68 1.07 -0.85
N LYS A 31 9.94 2.17 -0.63
CA LYS A 31 9.46 2.57 0.70
C LYS A 31 7.94 2.72 0.73
N ILE A 32 7.37 2.57 1.91
CA ILE A 32 5.97 2.81 2.21
C ILE A 32 5.86 3.88 3.30
N GLU A 33 4.98 4.83 3.09
CA GLU A 33 4.81 6.02 3.93
C GLU A 33 3.50 5.96 4.69
N ASP A 34 3.60 6.26 5.98
CA ASP A 34 2.48 6.36 6.89
C ASP A 34 1.85 7.76 6.83
N THR A 35 1.08 8.00 5.76
CA THR A 35 0.39 9.27 5.51
C THR A 35 -0.75 9.57 6.48
N GLY A 36 -1.31 8.55 7.14
CA GLY A 36 -2.44 8.69 8.07
C GLY A 36 -2.06 8.69 9.56
N GLY A 37 -0.80 8.38 9.89
CA GLY A 37 -0.34 8.24 11.26
C GLY A 37 0.91 9.07 11.55
N SER A 38 2.04 8.36 11.71
CA SER A 38 3.31 8.91 12.18
C SER A 38 4.09 9.77 11.16
N GLY A 39 3.68 9.78 9.89
CA GLY A 39 4.45 10.42 8.80
C GLY A 39 5.76 9.68 8.45
N GLY A 40 6.00 8.50 9.02
CA GLY A 40 7.22 7.74 8.82
C GLY A 40 7.29 7.05 7.45
N SER A 41 8.49 7.00 6.88
CA SER A 41 8.80 6.27 5.64
C SER A 41 9.62 5.01 5.95
N TYR A 42 9.10 3.84 5.60
CA TYR A 42 9.66 2.54 5.94
C TYR A 42 10.06 1.75 4.70
N SER A 43 11.26 1.18 4.69
CA SER A 43 11.76 0.41 3.55
C SER A 43 11.23 -1.03 3.56
N ILE A 44 10.84 -1.53 2.39
CA ILE A 44 10.50 -2.96 2.20
C ILE A 44 11.74 -3.82 1.92
N LYS A 45 12.91 -3.18 1.69
CA LYS A 45 14.19 -3.86 1.47
C LYS A 45 14.78 -4.26 2.82
N THR A 46 15.35 -5.45 2.90
CA THR A 46 16.00 -5.98 4.11
C THR A 46 17.39 -5.37 4.35
N GLN A 47 18.05 -4.91 3.29
CA GLN A 47 19.38 -4.31 3.37
C GLN A 47 19.34 -2.94 4.07
N PHE A 48 20.26 -2.71 5.01
CA PHE A 48 20.35 -1.47 5.81
C PHE A 48 19.04 -1.10 6.52
N ASN A 49 18.30 -2.10 7.00
CA ASN A 49 17.00 -1.93 7.64
C ASN A 49 16.95 -2.72 8.96
N SER A 50 16.12 -2.29 9.92
CA SER A 50 15.84 -3.12 11.09
C SER A 50 14.69 -4.08 10.79
N GLU A 51 14.69 -5.26 11.41
CA GLU A 51 13.59 -6.21 11.25
C GLU A 51 12.25 -5.59 11.67
N GLU A 52 12.24 -4.74 12.69
CA GLU A 52 11.04 -4.03 13.15
C GLU A 52 10.50 -3.08 12.07
N GLN A 53 11.36 -2.24 11.48
CA GLN A 53 10.95 -1.30 10.41
C GLN A 53 10.52 -2.04 9.15
N TRP A 54 11.25 -3.09 8.78
CA TRP A 54 10.91 -3.95 7.65
C TRP A 54 9.56 -4.64 7.85
N THR A 55 9.33 -5.23 9.03
CA THR A 55 8.06 -5.87 9.39
C THR A 55 6.93 -4.86 9.37
N LYS A 56 7.16 -3.64 9.85
CA LYS A 56 6.19 -2.55 9.80
C LYS A 56 5.85 -2.15 8.36
N ALA A 57 6.85 -2.06 7.47
CA ALA A 57 6.62 -1.80 6.05
C ALA A 57 5.77 -2.90 5.39
N LEU A 58 6.06 -4.17 5.67
CA LEU A 58 5.27 -5.30 5.18
C LEU A 58 3.84 -5.29 5.72
N LYS A 59 3.65 -4.96 7.00
CA LYS A 59 2.32 -4.81 7.61
C LYS A 59 1.49 -3.73 6.90
N PHE A 60 2.10 -2.60 6.57
CA PHE A 60 1.44 -1.54 5.81
C PHE A 60 1.09 -1.98 4.39
N MET A 61 2.00 -2.69 3.71
CA MET A 61 1.74 -3.25 2.38
C MET A 61 0.56 -4.23 2.39
N LEU A 62 0.50 -5.13 3.37
CA LEU A 62 -0.62 -6.08 3.54
C LEU A 62 -1.93 -5.36 3.87
N THR A 63 -1.87 -4.28 4.63
CA THR A 63 -3.05 -3.47 4.93
C THR A 63 -3.58 -2.82 3.67
N ASN A 64 -2.73 -2.21 2.85
CA ASN A 64 -3.13 -1.68 1.53
C ASN A 64 -3.80 -2.76 0.66
N LEU A 65 -3.24 -3.96 0.60
CA LEU A 65 -3.84 -5.08 -0.14
C LEU A 65 -5.20 -5.50 0.42
N LYS A 66 -5.37 -5.52 1.75
CA LYS A 66 -6.67 -5.80 2.39
C LYS A 66 -7.74 -4.77 2.00
N TRP A 67 -7.38 -3.49 1.99
CA TRP A 67 -8.29 -2.41 1.58
C TRP A 67 -8.63 -2.51 0.10
N GLY A 68 -7.63 -2.75 -0.75
CA GLY A 68 -7.83 -3.02 -2.17
C GLY A 68 -8.77 -4.18 -2.43
N LEU A 69 -8.57 -5.31 -1.72
CA LEU A 69 -9.46 -6.46 -1.82
C LEU A 69 -10.88 -6.13 -1.37
N ALA A 70 -11.06 -5.39 -0.27
CA ALA A 70 -12.37 -4.97 0.20
C ALA A 70 -13.11 -4.09 -0.81
N TRP A 71 -12.39 -3.15 -1.46
CA TRP A 71 -12.93 -2.32 -2.52
C TRP A 71 -13.30 -3.14 -3.77
N VAL A 72 -12.40 -4.00 -4.25
CA VAL A 72 -12.72 -4.90 -5.37
C VAL A 72 -13.96 -5.73 -5.02
N SER A 73 -14.01 -6.35 -3.84
CA SER A 73 -15.18 -7.09 -3.40
C SER A 73 -16.46 -6.24 -3.36
N SER A 74 -16.43 -4.97 -2.95
CA SER A 74 -17.64 -4.12 -2.95
C SER A 74 -18.11 -3.73 -4.35
N GLN A 75 -17.19 -3.57 -5.31
CA GLN A 75 -17.50 -3.31 -6.71
C GLN A 75 -18.10 -4.54 -7.41
N PHE A 76 -17.59 -5.74 -7.09
CA PHE A 76 -18.05 -6.99 -7.72
C PHE A 76 -19.22 -7.66 -6.99
N TYR A 77 -19.50 -7.34 -5.72
CA TYR A 77 -20.67 -7.87 -5.00
C TYR A 77 -21.98 -7.21 -5.43
N ASN A 78 -21.94 -5.98 -5.95
CA ASN A 78 -23.13 -5.26 -6.46
C ASN A 78 -23.37 -5.48 -7.97
N ARG A 79 -22.75 -6.51 -8.58
CA ARG A 79 -22.88 -6.83 -10.00
C ARG A 79 -23.60 -8.14 -10.23
#